data_AF-A0A4R4U4N1-F1
#
_entry.id   AF-A0A4R4U4N1-F1
#
_cell.length_a   1.000
_cell.length_b   1.000
_cell.length_c   1.000
_cell.angle_alpha   90.00
_cell.angle_beta   90.00
_cell.angle_gamma   90.00
#
_symmetry.space_group_name_H-M   'P 1'
#
loop_
_entity.id
_entity.type
_entity.pdbx_description
1 polymer ?
#
loop_
_entity_poly.entity_id
_entity_poly.type
_entity_poly.pdbx_seq_one_letter_code
_entity_poly.pdbx_strand_id
1 'polypeptide(L)'
;MLPPVTDPDQACRLPELAVLSAPAHADGPHPEAVLTSVSAAIDTMPDDTGSLYHDYLTGQLSEAACKLLEEIVNIAGYEWQSDFAKTHRAEGRAEGEAEAVLLVLDARGIAVPNDIRERVTNCTDTDQLGRWVQRAAVIDKAEDLLD
;
A
#
# COMPACT_ATOMS: atom_id res chain seq x y z
N MET A 1 15.17 25.92 3.21
CA MET A 1 15.13 24.45 3.31
C MET A 1 15.07 24.06 4.78
N LEU A 2 14.28 23.05 5.13
CA LEU A 2 14.26 22.48 6.47
C LEU A 2 15.62 21.80 6.76
N PRO A 3 16.11 21.82 8.00
CA PRO A 3 17.35 21.11 8.34
C PRO A 3 17.15 19.58 8.22
N PRO A 4 18.19 18.82 7.84
CA PRO A 4 18.12 17.36 7.84
C PRO A 4 18.01 16.85 9.28
N VAL A 5 17.16 15.85 9.48
CA VAL A 5 17.08 15.10 10.74
C VAL A 5 17.80 13.77 10.53
N THR A 6 18.95 13.60 11.17
CA THR A 6 19.80 12.39 11.06
C THR A 6 19.98 11.66 12.39
N ASP A 7 19.34 12.16 13.45
CA ASP A 7 19.33 11.55 14.78
C ASP A 7 17.93 10.97 15.06
N PRO A 8 17.79 9.65 15.25
CA PRO A 8 16.52 9.01 15.59
C PRO A 8 15.88 9.57 16.86
N ASP A 9 16.67 9.89 17.89
CA ASP A 9 16.13 10.45 19.14
C ASP A 9 15.54 11.84 18.92
N GLN A 10 16.16 12.63 18.03
CA GLN A 10 15.62 13.92 17.61
C GLN A 10 14.35 13.75 16.77
N ALA A 11 14.30 12.74 15.91
CA ALA A 11 13.17 12.46 15.06
C ALA A 11 11.93 12.05 15.87
N CYS A 12 12.08 11.20 16.89
CA CYS A 12 10.99 10.84 17.81
C CYS A 12 10.45 12.05 18.59
N ARG A 13 11.30 13.04 18.90
CA ARG A 13 10.88 14.28 19.56
C ARG A 13 10.19 15.27 18.62
N LEU A 14 10.48 15.20 17.32
CA LEU A 14 9.96 16.12 16.30
C LEU A 14 9.56 15.35 15.02
N PRO A 15 8.53 14.49 15.08
CA PRO A 15 8.18 13.59 13.98
C PRO A 15 7.82 14.32 12.68
N GLU A 16 7.08 15.41 12.77
CA GLU A 16 6.64 16.20 11.62
C GLU A 16 7.82 16.85 10.90
N LEU A 17 8.85 17.26 11.65
CA LEU A 17 10.07 17.80 11.08
C LEU A 17 10.86 16.70 10.35
N ALA A 18 10.94 15.50 10.92
CA ALA A 18 11.60 14.36 10.28
C ALA A 18 10.89 14.00 8.97
N VAL A 19 9.56 13.87 8.98
CA VAL A 19 8.76 13.53 7.78
C VAL A 19 8.86 14.60 6.71
N LEU A 20 8.66 15.88 7.05
CA LEU A 20 8.64 16.96 6.06
C LEU A 20 10.02 17.34 5.52
N SER A 21 11.09 17.07 6.28
CA SER A 21 12.47 17.32 5.82
C SER A 21 13.04 16.17 5.00
N ALA A 22 12.59 14.93 5.22
CA ALA A 22 13.16 13.75 4.58
C ALA A 22 13.24 13.83 3.04
N PRO A 23 12.21 14.26 2.29
CA PRO A 23 12.28 14.34 0.83
C PRO A 23 13.39 15.27 0.31
N ALA A 24 13.74 16.30 1.08
CA ALA A 24 14.79 17.25 0.69
C ALA A 24 16.21 16.69 0.88
N HIS A 25 16.37 15.64 1.70
CA HIS A 25 17.68 15.15 2.17
C HIS A 25 17.91 13.67 1.93
N ALA A 26 16.89 12.93 1.49
CA ALA A 26 16.96 11.48 1.26
C ALA A 26 17.84 11.08 0.07
N ASP A 27 18.14 11.99 -0.85
CA ASP A 27 19.15 11.81 -1.92
C ASP A 27 20.46 12.56 -1.61
N GLY A 28 20.59 13.06 -0.37
CA GLY A 28 21.70 13.90 0.08
C GLY A 28 22.93 13.11 0.54
N PRO A 29 23.85 13.76 1.28
CA PRO A 29 25.09 13.13 1.76
C PRO A 29 24.90 12.06 2.83
N HIS A 30 23.73 12.02 3.49
CA HIS A 30 23.44 11.11 4.62
C HIS A 30 22.06 10.44 4.48
N PRO A 31 21.79 9.75 3.37
CA PRO A 31 20.45 9.26 3.04
C PRO A 31 19.97 8.21 4.04
N GLU A 32 20.84 7.27 4.41
CA GLU A 32 20.56 6.22 5.39
C GLU A 32 20.21 6.77 6.77
N ALA A 33 20.94 7.77 7.26
CA ALA A 33 20.68 8.38 8.56
C ALA A 33 19.35 9.14 8.59
N VAL A 34 19.01 9.82 7.48
CA VAL A 34 17.72 10.53 7.33
C VAL A 34 16.56 9.54 7.32
N LEU A 35 16.67 8.48 6.51
CA LEU A 35 15.61 7.47 6.37
C LEU A 35 15.45 6.61 7.63
N THR A 36 16.53 6.29 8.33
CA THR A 36 16.48 5.63 9.64
C THR A 36 15.77 6.50 10.67
N SER A 37 16.07 7.80 10.67
CA SER A 37 15.48 8.76 11.60
C SER A 37 13.98 8.94 11.35
N VAL A 38 13.55 9.07 10.08
CA VAL A 38 12.11 9.21 9.77
C VAL A 38 11.34 7.92 10.06
N SER A 39 11.94 6.74 9.83
CA SER A 39 11.33 5.46 10.22
C SER A 39 11.07 5.41 11.74
N ALA A 40 12.08 5.73 12.54
CA ALA A 40 11.95 5.75 14.00
C ALA A 40 10.89 6.75 14.48
N ALA A 41 10.76 7.91 13.82
CA ALA A 41 9.71 8.86 14.12
C ALA A 41 8.31 8.29 13.83
N ILE A 42 8.13 7.63 12.68
CA ILE A 42 6.86 6.99 12.28
C ILE A 42 6.44 5.92 13.28
N ASP A 43 7.39 5.13 13.78
CA ASP A 43 7.12 4.08 14.78
C ASP A 43 6.56 4.62 16.11
N THR A 44 6.79 5.89 16.43
CA THR A 44 6.27 6.51 17.66
C THR A 44 4.87 7.12 17.53
N MET A 45 4.32 7.16 16.31
CA MET A 45 3.05 7.82 16.01
C MET A 45 1.86 6.84 16.02
N PRO A 46 0.63 7.32 16.27
CA PRO A 46 -0.58 6.52 16.06
C PRO A 46 -0.73 6.08 14.61
N ASP A 47 -1.26 4.87 14.39
CA ASP A 47 -1.38 4.21 13.08
C ASP A 47 -2.00 5.11 11.98
N ASP A 48 -3.08 5.83 12.29
CA ASP A 48 -3.76 6.73 11.35
C ASP A 48 -2.85 7.87 10.83
N THR A 49 -1.94 8.36 11.67
CA THR A 49 -1.01 9.45 11.31
C THR A 49 0.23 8.90 10.59
N GLY A 50 0.69 7.71 10.99
CA GLY A 50 1.78 7.01 10.32
C GLY A 50 1.47 6.72 8.85
N SER A 51 0.23 6.28 8.56
CA SER A 51 -0.25 6.02 7.20
C SER A 51 -0.21 7.28 6.30
N LEU A 52 -0.75 8.40 6.77
CA LEU A 52 -0.73 9.66 6.02
C LEU A 52 0.70 10.10 5.67
N TYR A 53 1.64 9.91 6.59
CA TYR A 53 3.03 10.31 6.39
C TYR A 53 3.82 9.33 5.53
N HIS A 54 3.48 8.05 5.54
CA HIS A 54 4.02 7.08 4.59
C HIS A 54 3.61 7.41 3.15
N ASP A 55 2.33 7.69 2.89
CA ASP A 55 1.86 8.05 1.55
C ASP A 55 2.51 9.35 1.04
N TYR A 56 2.68 10.32 1.95
CA TYR A 56 3.44 11.53 1.64
C TYR A 56 4.89 11.22 1.25
N LEU A 57 5.59 10.37 2.01
CA LEU A 57 6.99 10.03 1.75
C LEU A 57 7.15 9.27 0.43
N THR A 58 6.34 8.23 0.20
CA THR A 58 6.39 7.43 -1.03
C THR A 58 6.06 8.25 -2.28
N GLY A 59 5.21 9.27 -2.17
CA GLY A 59 4.90 10.20 -3.26
C GLY A 59 5.96 11.27 -3.53
N GLN A 60 6.92 11.50 -2.61
CA GLN A 60 7.92 12.58 -2.72
C GLN A 60 9.36 12.07 -2.79
N LEU A 61 9.64 10.87 -2.30
CA LEU A 61 10.95 10.25 -2.35
C LEU A 61 11.28 9.75 -3.76
N SER A 62 12.57 9.76 -4.09
CA SER A 62 13.08 9.11 -5.30
C SER A 62 12.92 7.59 -5.20
N GLU A 63 12.91 6.88 -6.34
CA GLU A 63 12.86 5.41 -6.36
C GLU A 63 14.03 4.79 -5.55
N ALA A 64 15.21 5.44 -5.58
CA ALA A 64 16.38 5.00 -4.83
C ALA A 64 16.18 5.17 -3.31
N ALA A 65 15.61 6.30 -2.88
CA ALA A 65 15.31 6.55 -1.48
C ALA A 65 14.18 5.66 -0.94
N CYS A 66 13.15 5.35 -1.75
CA CYS A 66 12.11 4.39 -1.38
C CYS A 66 12.69 3.00 -1.14
N LYS A 67 13.54 2.49 -2.05
CA LYS A 67 14.18 1.17 -1.87
C LYS A 67 15.06 1.12 -0.62
N LEU A 68 15.81 2.19 -0.34
CA LEU A 68 16.64 2.26 0.86
C LEU A 68 15.79 2.27 2.14
N LEU A 69 14.66 2.98 2.13
CA LEU A 69 13.72 2.98 3.25
C LEU A 69 13.12 1.58 3.47
N GLU A 70 12.71 0.89 2.40
CA GLU A 70 12.23 -0.49 2.46
C GLU A 70 13.28 -1.44 3.05
N GLU A 71 14.55 -1.31 2.66
CA GLU A 71 15.65 -2.11 3.21
C GLU A 71 15.84 -1.85 4.71
N ILE A 72 15.83 -0.57 5.14
CA ILE A 72 15.97 -0.18 6.55
C ILE A 72 14.86 -0.78 7.41
N VAL A 73 13.62 -0.65 6.97
CA VAL A 73 12.44 -1.22 7.64
C VAL A 73 12.58 -2.75 7.76
N ASN A 74 12.95 -3.43 6.69
CA ASN A 74 13.14 -4.88 6.69
C ASN A 74 14.25 -5.31 7.66
N ILE A 75 15.38 -4.58 7.70
CA ILE A 75 16.52 -4.85 8.58
C ILE A 75 16.16 -4.63 10.06
N ALA A 76 15.34 -3.62 10.36
CA ALA A 76 14.86 -3.36 11.70
C ALA A 76 13.96 -4.49 12.27
N GLY A 77 13.68 -5.53 11.48
CA GLY A 77 12.78 -6.62 11.86
C GLY A 77 11.33 -6.16 11.94
N TYR A 78 11.03 -5.02 11.33
CA TYR A 78 9.70 -4.45 11.32
C TYR A 78 8.87 -5.18 10.27
N GLU A 79 8.22 -6.25 10.72
CA GLU A 79 7.04 -6.75 10.04
C GLU A 79 5.97 -5.67 10.22
N TRP A 80 5.66 -4.87 9.18
CA TRP A 80 4.53 -3.93 9.20
C TRP A 80 3.26 -4.74 9.54
N GLN A 81 2.99 -4.87 10.84
CA GLN A 81 1.84 -5.54 11.45
C GLN A 81 0.84 -4.50 11.96
N SER A 82 1.00 -3.24 11.55
CA SER A 82 -0.06 -2.23 11.64
C SER A 82 -1.26 -2.71 10.81
N ASP A 83 -2.47 -2.47 11.30
CA ASP A 83 -3.71 -2.76 10.57
C ASP A 83 -3.73 -2.12 9.18
N PHE A 84 -2.84 -1.17 8.89
CA PHE A 84 -2.50 -0.64 7.56
C PHE A 84 -2.04 -1.71 6.55
N ALA A 85 -1.05 -2.54 6.88
CA ALA A 85 -0.59 -3.60 5.97
C ALA A 85 -1.64 -4.69 5.78
N LYS A 86 -2.54 -4.89 6.76
CA LYS A 86 -3.69 -5.79 6.61
C LYS A 86 -4.78 -5.16 5.76
N THR A 87 -5.07 -3.88 5.95
CA THR A 87 -6.12 -3.15 5.22
C THR A 87 -5.71 -2.94 3.76
N HIS A 88 -4.48 -2.48 3.49
CA HIS A 88 -3.99 -2.30 2.12
C HIS A 88 -3.74 -3.63 1.41
N ARG A 89 -3.32 -4.70 2.12
CA ARG A 89 -3.31 -6.05 1.54
C ARG A 89 -4.72 -6.57 1.30
N ALA A 90 -5.69 -6.26 2.15
CA ALA A 90 -7.08 -6.70 1.96
C ALA A 90 -7.75 -5.96 0.80
N GLU A 91 -7.56 -4.64 0.70
CA GLU A 91 -8.00 -3.80 -0.42
C GLU A 91 -7.30 -4.23 -1.71
N GLY A 92 -5.96 -4.34 -1.72
CA GLY A 92 -5.22 -4.81 -2.88
C GLY A 92 -5.54 -6.25 -3.28
N ARG A 93 -5.92 -7.11 -2.32
CA ARG A 93 -6.42 -8.46 -2.59
C ARG A 93 -7.82 -8.43 -3.19
N ALA A 94 -8.71 -7.59 -2.67
CA ALA A 94 -10.05 -7.45 -3.21
C ALA A 94 -10.01 -6.88 -4.64
N GLU A 95 -9.22 -5.83 -4.87
CA GLU A 95 -8.99 -5.27 -6.21
C GLU A 95 -8.40 -6.32 -7.17
N GLY A 96 -7.37 -7.05 -6.73
CA GLY A 96 -6.74 -8.10 -7.53
C GLY A 96 -7.67 -9.28 -7.83
N GLU A 97 -8.49 -9.72 -6.87
CA GLU A 97 -9.47 -10.78 -7.09
C GLU A 97 -10.62 -10.30 -8.00
N ALA A 98 -11.07 -9.05 -7.87
CA ALA A 98 -12.05 -8.43 -8.78
C ALA A 98 -11.52 -8.35 -10.21
N GLU A 99 -10.27 -7.93 -10.40
CA GLU A 99 -9.59 -7.93 -11.70
C GLU A 99 -9.48 -9.35 -12.27
N ALA A 100 -9.12 -10.34 -11.44
CA ALA A 100 -9.02 -11.74 -11.85
C ALA A 100 -10.36 -12.30 -12.34
N VAL A 101 -11.48 -11.98 -11.67
CA VAL A 101 -12.83 -12.35 -12.13
C VAL A 101 -13.09 -11.84 -13.54
N LEU A 102 -12.85 -10.55 -13.77
CA LEU A 102 -13.09 -9.92 -15.08
C LEU A 102 -12.16 -10.48 -16.15
N LEU A 103 -10.89 -10.72 -15.82
CA LEU A 103 -9.91 -11.30 -16.73
C LEU A 103 -10.28 -12.73 -17.15
N VAL A 104 -10.77 -13.56 -16.21
CA VAL A 104 -11.24 -14.91 -16.53
C VAL A 104 -12.44 -14.88 -17.46
N LEU A 105 -13.41 -13.99 -17.22
CA LEU A 105 -14.57 -13.85 -18.10
C LEU A 105 -14.18 -13.36 -19.50
N ASP A 106 -13.28 -12.39 -19.59
CA ASP A 106 -12.75 -11.89 -20.86
C ASP A 106 -11.98 -12.99 -21.62
N ALA A 107 -11.11 -13.75 -20.94
CA ALA A 107 -10.38 -14.88 -21.52
C ALA A 107 -11.32 -15.98 -22.04
N ARG A 108 -12.50 -16.12 -21.45
CA ARG A 108 -13.56 -17.04 -21.91
C ARG A 108 -14.45 -16.44 -23.00
N GLY A 109 -14.25 -15.18 -23.37
CA GLY A 109 -15.06 -14.48 -24.36
C GLY A 109 -16.46 -14.14 -23.88
N ILE A 110 -16.68 -14.11 -22.56
CA ILE A 110 -17.97 -13.77 -21.97
C ILE A 110 -18.04 -12.25 -21.82
N ALA A 111 -18.94 -11.62 -22.57
CA ALA A 111 -19.17 -10.18 -22.46
C ALA A 111 -19.74 -9.86 -21.07
N VAL A 112 -19.02 -9.04 -20.31
CA VAL A 112 -19.44 -8.58 -18.98
C VAL A 112 -20.15 -7.23 -19.12
N PRO A 113 -21.46 -7.14 -18.84
CA PRO A 113 -22.16 -5.87 -18.86
C PRO A 113 -21.68 -4.95 -17.73
N ASN A 114 -21.84 -3.63 -17.91
CA ASN A 114 -21.23 -2.62 -17.03
C ASN A 114 -21.72 -2.69 -15.58
N ASP A 115 -22.97 -3.07 -15.36
CA ASP A 115 -23.54 -3.24 -14.02
C ASP A 115 -22.87 -4.39 -13.24
N ILE A 116 -22.60 -5.51 -13.91
CA ILE A 116 -21.86 -6.63 -13.33
C ILE A 116 -20.41 -6.20 -13.05
N ARG A 117 -19.77 -5.49 -13.99
CA ARG A 117 -18.42 -4.97 -13.82
C ARG A 117 -18.32 -4.06 -12.60
N GLU A 118 -19.21 -3.08 -12.47
CA GLU A 118 -19.25 -2.16 -11.33
C GLU A 118 -19.49 -2.90 -10.01
N ARG A 119 -20.36 -3.92 -9.99
CA ARG A 119 -20.58 -4.73 -8.78
C ARG A 119 -19.35 -5.53 -8.38
N VAL A 120 -18.59 -6.06 -9.35
CA VAL A 120 -17.36 -6.80 -9.09
C VAL A 120 -16.26 -5.88 -8.59
N THR A 121 -16.03 -4.73 -9.23
CA THR A 121 -14.96 -3.79 -8.86
C THR A 121 -15.20 -3.07 -7.53
N ASN A 122 -16.46 -2.85 -7.14
CA ASN A 122 -16.80 -2.21 -5.86
C ASN A 122 -16.90 -3.20 -4.70
N CYS A 123 -16.68 -4.50 -4.92
CA CYS A 123 -16.75 -5.50 -3.86
C CYS A 123 -15.45 -5.53 -3.07
N THR A 124 -15.54 -5.37 -1.75
CA THR A 124 -14.39 -5.46 -0.83
C THR A 124 -14.37 -6.77 -0.03
N ASP A 125 -15.34 -7.66 -0.25
CA ASP A 125 -15.41 -8.98 0.40
C ASP A 125 -14.60 -10.01 -0.43
N THR A 126 -13.39 -10.32 0.05
CA THR A 126 -12.47 -11.29 -0.58
C THR A 126 -13.04 -12.71 -0.61
N ASP A 127 -13.88 -13.11 0.35
CA ASP A 127 -14.48 -14.45 0.31
C ASP A 127 -15.52 -14.53 -0.80
N GLN A 128 -16.27 -13.44 -1.03
CA GLN A 128 -17.20 -13.33 -2.15
C GLN A 128 -16.48 -13.29 -3.49
N LEU A 129 -15.44 -12.46 -3.61
CA LEU A 129 -14.61 -12.38 -4.82
C LEU A 129 -13.95 -13.73 -5.15
N GLY A 130 -13.39 -14.42 -4.16
CA GLY A 130 -12.84 -15.77 -4.34
C GLY A 130 -13.85 -16.78 -4.89
N ARG A 131 -15.13 -16.73 -4.45
CA ARG A 131 -16.20 -17.55 -5.02
C ARG A 131 -16.51 -17.16 -6.47
N TRP A 132 -16.52 -15.87 -6.77
CA TRP A 132 -16.72 -15.37 -8.13
C TRP A 132 -15.59 -15.78 -9.08
N VAL A 133 -14.33 -15.82 -8.62
CA VAL A 133 -13.21 -16.30 -9.45
C VAL A 133 -13.45 -17.76 -9.85
N GLN A 134 -13.84 -18.62 -8.89
CA GLN A 134 -14.14 -20.03 -9.17
C GLN A 134 -15.35 -20.19 -10.10
N ARG A 135 -16.40 -19.38 -9.91
CA ARG A 135 -17.58 -19.39 -10.78
C ARG A 135 -17.28 -18.89 -12.18
N ALA A 136 -16.52 -17.82 -12.32
CA ALA A 136 -16.11 -17.25 -13.60
C ALA A 136 -15.42 -18.28 -14.51
N ALA A 137 -14.77 -19.31 -13.93
CA ALA A 137 -14.16 -20.40 -14.67
C ALA A 137 -15.16 -21.41 -15.27
N VAL A 138 -16.40 -21.48 -14.77
CA VAL A 138 -17.41 -22.50 -15.15
C VAL A 138 -18.69 -21.94 -15.78
N ILE A 139 -19.12 -20.73 -15.44
CA ILE A 139 -20.39 -20.15 -15.90
C ILE A 139 -20.39 -19.79 -17.40
N ASP A 140 -21.51 -19.90 -18.10
CA ASP A 140 -21.57 -19.56 -19.53
C ASP A 140 -22.05 -18.12 -19.79
N LYS A 141 -22.58 -17.45 -18.75
CA LYS A 141 -23.08 -16.07 -18.82
C LYS A 141 -22.56 -15.25 -17.64
N ALA A 142 -22.35 -13.95 -17.87
CA ALA A 142 -21.90 -13.03 -16.82
C ALA A 142 -22.92 -12.81 -15.70
N GLU A 143 -24.22 -12.96 -15.97
CA GLU A 143 -25.30 -12.78 -14.98
C GLU A 143 -25.24 -13.85 -13.88
N ASP A 144 -24.89 -15.09 -14.24
CA ASP A 144 -24.79 -16.24 -13.34
C ASP A 144 -23.62 -16.12 -12.34
N LEU A 145 -22.77 -15.11 -12.51
CA LEU A 145 -21.65 -14.82 -11.61
C LEU A 145 -22.16 -14.39 -10.23
N LEU A 146 -23.26 -13.64 -10.18
CA LEU A 146 -23.74 -12.96 -8.97
C LEU A 146 -24.80 -13.75 -8.19
N ASP A 147 -25.21 -14.90 -8.72
CA ASP A 147 -26.04 -15.93 -8.05
C ASP A 147 -25.21 -16.82 -7.11
#